data_AF-A0A8T2YSR5-F1
#
_entry.id   AF-A0A8T2YSR5-F1
#
_cell.length_a   1.000
_cell.length_b   1.000
_cell.length_c   1.000
_cell.angle_alpha   90.00
_cell.angle_beta   90.00
_cell.angle_gamma   90.00
#
_symmetry.space_group_name_H-M   'P 1'
#
loop_
_entity.id
_entity.type
_entity.pdbx_description
1 polymer ?
#
loop_
_entity_poly.entity_id
_entity_poly.type
_entity_poly.pdbx_seq_one_letter_code
_entity_poly.pdbx_strand_id
1 'polypeptide(L)'
;MMERAESGQKLYTRMRLWEFPDQYVIEPTDGSCGSSLAVNKADGSMNLIDEVPECSSIRVPKIRIIFGVIGMLKLVAGSYLIVITDRECVGSYLGHPIYKATSLKIFPCDQSVTNSNAEQKKVETEFSGLLNVAERTSGLYFSYDSNLTLSAQRLHDLGDESKLLPLWRQAEPRFLWNNYMLEVLIDNKLDPYLLPVVQGSFQNFQAAIGKEIVDVTLIARRCTRRNGTRMWRRGADSDGYVANFVETEQIVQMNGFTSSFVQVRGSIPFLWEQVVDLTYKPKFEIVRPEEAPRVVERHFLDLRKKYGSVLAVDLVNKHGGEGRLSEKYANAMHRVISDDVRYLHFDFHKICGHVHFERLSILYDQIVDFLEKNVYLLLNEKGEKMKEQTGVVRTNCIDCLDRTNVTQSMIGRRMLEIQLRRIGVFGAEETISSHPNFDESYKILWANHGDEISIQYSGTPALKGDFVRYFPWIYSSFSFE
;
A
#
# COMPACT_ATOMS: atom_id res chain seq x y z
N MET A 1 -1.75 18.39 37.10
CA MET A 1 -2.56 19.28 36.23
C MET A 1 -2.45 18.72 34.83
N MET A 2 -3.46 17.93 34.42
CA MET A 2 -3.56 17.45 33.05
C MET A 2 -4.10 18.60 32.22
N GLU A 3 -3.28 19.13 31.31
CA GLU A 3 -3.78 19.96 30.22
C GLU A 3 -4.85 19.16 29.49
N ARG A 4 -6.05 19.74 29.41
CA ARG A 4 -7.14 19.24 28.58
C ARG A 4 -6.58 19.10 27.17
N ALA A 5 -6.61 17.89 26.62
CA ALA A 5 -6.33 17.65 25.21
C ALA A 5 -7.22 18.60 24.39
N GLU A 6 -6.61 19.60 23.77
CA GLU A 6 -7.29 20.42 22.77
C GLU A 6 -7.85 19.48 21.71
N SER A 7 -9.11 19.71 21.32
CA SER A 7 -9.79 18.97 20.26
C SER A 7 -8.84 18.76 19.08
N GLY A 8 -8.60 17.50 18.70
CA GLY A 8 -7.57 17.11 17.75
C GLY A 8 -7.50 18.05 16.55
N GLN A 9 -6.38 18.77 16.43
CA GLN A 9 -6.20 19.74 15.37
C GLN A 9 -6.34 19.05 14.00
N LYS A 10 -7.27 19.53 13.19
CA LYS A 10 -7.53 18.98 11.86
C LYS A 10 -6.35 19.30 10.94
N LEU A 11 -6.07 18.38 10.02
CA LEU A 11 -5.07 18.60 8.97
C LEU A 11 -5.51 19.73 8.04
N TYR A 12 -4.55 20.53 7.59
CA TYR A 12 -4.83 21.54 6.57
C TYR A 12 -5.08 20.90 5.21
N THR A 13 -6.20 21.27 4.59
CA THR A 13 -6.71 20.65 3.36
C THR A 13 -6.39 21.45 2.10
N ARG A 14 -6.09 22.75 2.27
CA ARG A 14 -5.71 23.68 1.21
C ARG A 14 -4.85 24.81 1.78
N MET A 15 -3.68 25.03 1.18
CA MET A 15 -2.72 26.04 1.62
C MET A 15 -2.20 26.86 0.43
N ARG A 16 -1.69 28.06 0.72
CA ARG A 16 -0.90 28.88 -0.20
C ARG A 16 0.57 28.79 0.16
N LEU A 17 1.39 28.41 -0.80
CA LEU A 17 2.84 28.45 -0.73
C LEU A 17 3.34 29.75 -1.36
N TRP A 18 3.98 30.57 -0.54
CA TRP A 18 4.65 31.80 -0.90
C TRP A 18 6.15 31.56 -1.02
N GLU A 19 6.68 31.71 -2.22
CA GLU A 19 8.12 31.57 -2.49
C GLU A 19 8.79 32.94 -2.47
N PHE A 20 9.39 33.29 -1.34
CA PHE A 20 10.23 34.49 -1.19
C PHE A 20 11.69 34.20 -1.62
N PRO A 21 12.52 35.22 -1.82
CA PRO A 21 13.94 35.01 -2.11
C PRO A 21 14.68 34.21 -1.04
N ASP A 22 14.34 34.37 0.24
CA ASP A 22 15.05 33.85 1.42
C ASP A 22 14.33 32.70 2.14
N GLN A 23 13.02 32.55 1.93
CA GLN A 23 12.20 31.56 2.64
C GLN A 23 11.00 31.08 1.80
N TYR A 24 10.43 29.96 2.20
CA TYR A 24 9.12 29.50 1.78
C TYR A 24 8.13 29.70 2.93
N VAL A 25 6.95 30.27 2.67
CA VAL A 25 5.89 30.41 3.68
C VAL A 25 4.67 29.63 3.24
N ILE A 26 4.14 28.76 4.09
CA ILE A 26 2.95 27.94 3.84
C ILE A 26 1.83 28.43 4.74
N GLU A 27 0.85 29.09 4.13
CA GLU A 27 -0.31 29.68 4.79
C GLU A 27 -1.54 28.76 4.61
N PRO A 28 -2.21 28.34 5.69
CA PRO A 28 -3.49 27.63 5.57
C PRO A 28 -4.58 28.55 5.01
N THR A 29 -5.39 28.02 4.08
CA THR A 29 -6.45 28.80 3.38
C THR A 29 -7.78 28.09 3.30
N ASP A 30 -7.94 27.01 4.07
CA ASP A 30 -9.14 26.20 4.15
C ASP A 30 -10.14 26.70 5.20
N GLY A 31 -9.93 27.90 5.73
CA GLY A 31 -10.77 28.52 6.76
C GLY A 31 -10.34 28.19 8.19
N SER A 32 -9.27 27.42 8.38
CA SER A 32 -8.64 27.24 9.69
C SER A 32 -7.84 28.49 10.11
N CYS A 33 -7.99 28.92 11.37
CA CYS A 33 -7.22 30.04 11.96
C CYS A 33 -5.91 29.54 12.56
N GLY A 34 -5.03 29.00 11.72
CA GLY A 34 -3.75 28.45 12.13
C GLY A 34 -2.55 29.31 11.73
N SER A 35 -1.48 29.26 12.53
CA SER A 35 -0.21 29.91 12.18
C SER A 35 0.35 29.33 10.87
N SER A 36 0.99 30.19 10.08
CA SER A 36 1.67 29.80 8.84
C SER A 36 3.03 29.18 9.13
N LEU A 37 3.50 28.31 8.26
CA LEU A 37 4.80 27.63 8.39
C LEU A 37 5.84 28.33 7.52
N ALA A 38 6.85 28.94 8.12
CA ALA A 38 8.04 29.46 7.44
C ALA A 38 9.14 28.40 7.39
N VAL A 39 9.70 28.18 6.21
CA VAL A 39 10.84 27.30 5.95
C VAL A 39 11.97 28.12 5.35
N ASN A 40 13.09 28.21 6.05
CA ASN A 40 14.25 28.98 5.62
C ASN A 40 14.97 28.29 4.44
N LYS A 41 15.31 29.02 3.38
CA LYS A 41 16.02 28.47 2.21
C LYS A 41 17.51 28.25 2.43
N ALA A 42 18.09 28.78 3.50
CA ALA A 42 19.51 28.63 3.79
C ALA A 42 19.84 27.30 4.47
N ASP A 43 18.98 26.83 5.38
CA ASP A 43 19.23 25.66 6.23
C ASP A 43 18.05 24.69 6.34
N GLY A 44 16.88 25.02 5.77
CA GLY A 44 15.67 24.22 5.87
C GLY A 44 15.00 24.27 7.25
N SER A 45 15.39 25.20 8.13
CA SER A 45 14.77 25.36 9.44
C SER A 45 13.31 25.80 9.32
N MET A 46 12.47 25.27 10.22
CA MET A 46 11.02 25.43 10.20
C MET A 46 10.54 26.18 11.43
N ASN A 47 9.74 27.23 11.25
CA ASN A 47 9.14 28.00 12.35
C ASN A 47 7.69 28.36 12.02
N LEU A 48 6.84 28.42 13.05
CA LEU A 48 5.49 28.95 12.90
C LEU A 48 5.54 30.48 12.98
N ILE A 49 4.82 31.15 12.08
CA ILE A 49 4.66 32.59 12.02
C ILE A 49 3.17 32.94 11.99
N ASP A 50 2.78 34.04 12.63
CA ASP A 50 1.37 34.42 12.72
C ASP A 50 0.88 35.17 11.48
N GLU A 51 1.76 35.91 10.81
CA GLU A 51 1.44 36.70 9.62
C GLU A 51 2.42 36.45 8.47
N VAL A 52 1.90 36.41 7.24
CA VAL A 52 2.72 36.29 6.03
C VAL A 52 3.53 37.58 5.85
N PRO A 53 4.85 37.52 5.56
CA PRO A 53 5.68 38.71 5.38
C PRO A 53 5.13 39.67 4.31
N GLU A 54 5.24 40.98 4.54
CA GLU A 54 4.75 42.01 3.62
C GLU A 54 5.35 41.88 2.21
N CYS A 55 4.47 41.86 1.20
CA CYS A 55 4.88 41.91 -0.21
C CYS A 55 5.26 43.34 -0.60
N SER A 56 6.55 43.60 -0.85
CA SER A 56 7.03 44.87 -1.43
C SER A 56 7.41 44.69 -2.91
N SER A 57 7.57 45.77 -3.66
CA SER A 57 8.01 45.74 -5.07
C SER A 57 9.37 45.05 -5.28
N ILE A 58 10.17 44.90 -4.21
CA ILE A 58 11.48 44.24 -4.19
C ILE A 58 11.36 42.73 -3.84
N ARG A 59 10.28 42.33 -3.17
CA ARG A 59 9.98 40.94 -2.77
C ARG A 59 8.65 40.52 -3.40
N VAL A 60 8.67 40.21 -4.71
CA VAL A 60 7.51 39.63 -5.40
C VAL A 60 7.55 38.11 -5.24
N PRO A 61 6.73 37.50 -4.37
CA PRO A 61 6.75 36.06 -4.20
C PRO A 61 6.06 35.36 -5.36
N LYS A 62 6.54 34.16 -5.71
CA LYS A 62 5.72 33.25 -6.53
C LYS A 62 4.74 32.55 -5.61
N ILE A 63 3.45 32.68 -5.90
CA ILE A 63 2.37 32.10 -5.10
C ILE A 63 1.86 30.84 -5.80
N ARG A 64 1.69 29.77 -5.05
CA ARG A 64 1.13 28.50 -5.55
C ARG A 64 0.12 27.95 -4.55
N ILE A 65 -0.90 27.27 -5.04
CA ILE A 65 -1.79 26.49 -4.19
C ILE A 65 -1.16 25.11 -3.99
N ILE A 66 -1.20 24.62 -2.76
CA ILE A 66 -0.80 23.27 -2.40
C ILE A 66 -1.88 22.60 -1.56
N PHE A 67 -1.89 21.26 -1.56
CA PHE A 67 -2.89 20.45 -0.89
C PHE A 67 -2.32 19.60 0.25
N GLY A 68 -1.01 19.59 0.43
CA GLY A 68 -0.37 18.82 1.49
C GLY A 68 1.13 19.06 1.50
N VAL A 69 1.73 18.95 2.68
CA VAL A 69 3.17 18.88 2.84
C VAL A 69 3.54 17.41 3.00
N ILE A 70 4.31 16.87 2.05
CA ILE A 70 4.79 15.48 2.16
C ILE A 70 5.85 15.37 3.25
N GLY A 71 6.71 16.40 3.36
CA GLY A 71 7.70 16.52 4.40
C GLY A 71 8.99 17.15 3.91
N MET A 72 10.04 17.01 4.70
CA MET A 72 11.38 17.51 4.43
C MET A 72 12.34 16.34 4.19
N LEU A 73 12.99 16.33 3.04
CA LEU A 73 13.99 15.33 2.69
C LEU A 73 15.39 15.91 2.89
N LYS A 74 16.14 15.38 3.85
CA LYS A 74 17.55 15.74 4.07
C LYS A 74 18.46 14.79 3.29
N LEU A 75 19.23 15.34 2.36
CA LEU A 75 20.28 14.65 1.60
C LEU A 75 21.65 15.23 1.94
N VAL A 76 22.73 14.58 1.50
CA VAL A 76 24.12 15.02 1.76
C VAL A 76 24.38 16.44 1.23
N ALA A 77 23.73 16.80 0.11
CA ALA A 77 23.93 18.08 -0.56
C ALA A 77 23.03 19.20 -0.02
N GLY A 78 21.92 18.88 0.66
CA GLY A 78 20.86 19.86 0.84
C GLY A 78 19.59 19.32 1.49
N SER A 79 18.68 20.24 1.81
CA SER A 79 17.36 19.92 2.36
C SER A 79 16.28 20.30 1.36
N TYR A 80 15.31 19.40 1.14
CA TYR A 80 14.31 19.57 0.10
C TYR A 80 12.89 19.47 0.67
N LEU A 81 12.12 20.53 0.53
CA LEU A 81 10.71 20.57 0.91
C LEU A 81 9.87 19.96 -0.21
N ILE A 82 9.08 18.93 0.11
CA ILE A 82 8.22 18.24 -0.86
C ILE A 82 6.76 18.54 -0.54
N VAL A 83 6.01 18.99 -1.55
CA VAL A 83 4.60 19.37 -1.41
C VAL A 83 3.74 18.76 -2.52
N ILE A 84 2.46 18.60 -2.23
CA ILE A 84 1.44 18.16 -3.18
C ILE A 84 0.83 19.40 -3.83
N THR A 85 1.05 19.59 -5.13
CA THR A 85 0.53 20.74 -5.88
C THR A 85 -0.82 20.46 -6.53
N ASP A 86 -1.13 19.19 -6.77
CA ASP A 86 -2.43 18.78 -7.32
C ASP A 86 -2.88 17.42 -6.79
N ARG A 87 -4.21 17.24 -6.67
CA ARG A 87 -4.84 16.03 -6.17
C ARG A 87 -6.18 15.77 -6.84
N GLU A 88 -6.53 14.49 -6.95
CA GLU A 88 -7.83 14.04 -7.47
C GLU A 88 -8.58 13.26 -6.38
N CYS A 89 -9.89 13.50 -6.24
CA CYS A 89 -10.75 12.69 -5.37
C CYS A 89 -11.10 11.39 -6.11
N VAL A 90 -10.61 10.24 -5.62
CA VAL A 90 -10.76 8.95 -6.30
C VAL A 90 -11.86 8.07 -5.70
N GLY A 91 -12.46 8.49 -4.60
CA GLY A 91 -13.57 7.78 -3.95
C GLY A 91 -13.67 8.10 -2.48
N SER A 92 -14.37 7.25 -1.73
CA SER A 92 -14.51 7.37 -0.29
C SER A 92 -14.19 6.05 0.40
N TYR A 93 -13.64 6.14 1.60
CA TYR A 93 -13.39 5.01 2.49
C TYR A 93 -14.02 5.31 3.84
N LEU A 94 -14.98 4.48 4.27
CA LEU A 94 -15.74 4.68 5.51
C LEU A 94 -16.39 6.07 5.61
N GLY A 95 -16.88 6.60 4.48
CA GLY A 95 -17.51 7.93 4.40
C GLY A 95 -16.54 9.11 4.28
N HIS A 96 -15.22 8.87 4.35
CA HIS A 96 -14.20 9.92 4.21
C HIS A 96 -13.61 9.94 2.79
N PRO A 97 -13.38 11.13 2.20
CA PRO A 97 -12.84 11.22 0.85
C PRO A 97 -11.37 10.77 0.80
N ILE A 98 -11.05 10.04 -0.27
CA ILE A 98 -9.70 9.57 -0.57
C ILE A 98 -9.15 10.32 -1.77
N TYR A 99 -7.93 10.80 -1.65
CA TYR A 99 -7.26 11.59 -2.66
C TYR A 99 -6.03 10.87 -3.21
N LYS A 100 -5.85 10.97 -4.53
CA LYS A 100 -4.63 10.59 -5.24
C LYS A 100 -3.80 11.84 -5.50
N ALA A 101 -2.53 11.84 -5.11
CA ALA A 101 -1.62 12.92 -5.46
C ALA A 101 -1.28 12.81 -6.97
N THR A 102 -1.68 13.81 -7.76
CA THR A 102 -1.46 13.84 -9.22
C THR A 102 -0.20 14.60 -9.59
N SER A 103 0.20 15.59 -8.78
CA SER A 103 1.41 16.38 -9.00
C SER A 103 2.12 16.68 -7.69
N LEU A 104 3.42 16.38 -7.67
CA LEU A 104 4.34 16.75 -6.60
C LEU A 104 5.29 17.82 -7.09
N LYS A 105 5.77 18.63 -6.14
CA LYS A 105 6.85 19.56 -6.39
C LYS A 105 7.85 19.59 -5.26
N ILE A 106 9.12 19.63 -5.63
CA ILE A 106 10.26 19.68 -4.72
C ILE A 106 10.88 21.08 -4.75
N PHE A 107 11.15 21.61 -3.57
CA PHE A 107 11.70 22.94 -3.35
C PHE A 107 13.02 22.83 -2.58
N PRO A 108 14.16 23.20 -3.18
CA PRO A 108 15.46 23.13 -2.53
C PRO A 108 15.64 24.23 -1.47
N CYS A 109 16.28 23.88 -0.36
CA CYS A 109 16.65 24.78 0.74
C CYS A 109 18.17 24.85 0.86
N ASP A 110 18.83 25.22 -0.25
CA ASP A 110 20.28 25.05 -0.43
C ASP A 110 21.03 26.39 -0.65
N GLN A 111 20.48 27.53 -0.23
CA GLN A 111 21.11 28.84 -0.47
C GLN A 111 22.47 29.04 0.22
N SER A 112 22.80 28.22 1.22
CA SER A 112 24.12 28.20 1.86
C SER A 112 25.17 27.38 1.08
N VAL A 113 24.75 26.54 0.12
CA VAL A 113 25.59 25.58 -0.62
C VAL A 113 26.24 26.23 -1.86
N THR A 114 25.95 27.50 -2.13
CA THR A 114 26.56 28.29 -3.23
C THR A 114 28.10 28.37 -3.14
N ASN A 115 28.69 28.06 -1.97
CA ASN A 115 30.13 27.99 -1.70
C ASN A 115 30.72 26.56 -1.66
N SER A 116 30.07 25.57 -2.30
CA SER A 116 30.48 24.16 -2.23
C SER A 116 31.61 23.76 -3.21
N ASN A 117 32.38 22.75 -2.81
CA ASN A 117 33.48 22.15 -3.58
C ASN A 117 32.96 21.49 -4.88
N ALA A 118 33.82 21.38 -5.90
CA ALA A 118 33.44 20.85 -7.23
C ALA A 118 32.82 19.42 -7.19
N GLU A 119 33.24 18.57 -6.26
CA GLU A 119 32.66 17.23 -6.07
C GLU A 119 31.21 17.28 -5.55
N GLN A 120 30.90 18.24 -4.69
CA GLN A 120 29.58 18.37 -4.09
C GLN A 120 28.56 18.87 -5.13
N LYS A 121 28.98 19.75 -6.04
CA LYS A 121 28.17 20.17 -7.20
C LYS A 121 27.86 19.02 -8.16
N LYS A 122 28.79 18.08 -8.34
CA LYS A 122 28.57 16.87 -9.15
C LYS A 122 27.51 15.96 -8.51
N VAL A 123 27.66 15.70 -7.21
CA VAL A 123 26.70 14.90 -6.43
C VAL A 123 25.31 15.55 -6.40
N GLU A 124 25.24 16.88 -6.28
CA GLU A 124 23.98 17.65 -6.33
C GLU A 124 23.28 17.54 -7.69
N THR A 125 24.05 17.53 -8.78
CA THR A 125 23.50 17.33 -10.13
C THR A 125 22.89 15.94 -10.28
N GLU A 126 23.54 14.91 -9.76
CA GLU A 126 23.02 13.53 -9.74
C GLU A 126 21.75 13.43 -8.88
N PHE A 127 21.73 14.04 -7.69
CA PHE A 127 20.55 14.08 -6.83
C PHE A 127 19.40 14.86 -7.45
N SER A 128 19.67 15.98 -8.12
CA SER A 128 18.65 16.75 -8.85
C SER A 128 17.95 15.90 -9.92
N GLY A 129 18.70 15.04 -10.61
CA GLY A 129 18.15 14.04 -11.53
C GLY A 129 17.21 13.06 -10.83
N LEU A 130 17.60 12.54 -9.66
CA LEU A 130 16.78 11.62 -8.86
C LEU A 130 15.53 12.30 -8.28
N LEU A 131 15.63 13.57 -7.85
CA LEU A 131 14.51 14.36 -7.34
C LEU A 131 13.47 14.61 -8.45
N ASN A 132 13.90 14.88 -9.68
CA ASN A 132 12.99 14.97 -10.83
C ASN A 132 12.23 13.65 -11.11
N VAL A 133 12.85 12.50 -10.82
CA VAL A 133 12.18 11.20 -10.90
C VAL A 133 11.21 11.04 -9.71
N ALA A 134 11.59 11.49 -8.52
CA ALA A 134 10.75 11.45 -7.33
C ALA A 134 9.47 12.29 -7.48
N GLU A 135 9.52 13.42 -8.19
CA GLU A 135 8.33 14.22 -8.53
C GLU A 135 7.31 13.45 -9.38
N ARG A 136 7.76 12.44 -10.12
CA ARG A 136 6.91 11.57 -10.96
C ARG A 136 6.47 10.29 -10.25
N THR A 137 6.68 10.20 -8.93
CA THR A 137 6.23 9.05 -8.14
C THR A 137 4.72 8.92 -8.25
N SER A 138 4.27 7.78 -8.77
CA SER A 138 2.85 7.47 -8.93
C SER A 138 2.33 6.59 -7.79
N GLY A 139 0.98 6.54 -7.67
CA GLY A 139 0.29 5.67 -6.73
C GLY A 139 0.38 6.14 -5.28
N LEU A 140 0.43 7.45 -5.05
CA LEU A 140 0.39 8.06 -3.72
C LEU A 140 -1.04 8.46 -3.38
N TYR A 141 -1.54 7.92 -2.26
CA TYR A 141 -2.90 8.10 -1.78
C TYR A 141 -2.90 8.59 -0.34
N PHE A 142 -3.85 9.45 0.00
CA PHE A 142 -4.01 10.00 1.34
C PHE A 142 -5.47 10.40 1.62
N SER A 143 -5.79 10.63 2.88
CA SER A 143 -7.02 11.26 3.34
C SER A 143 -6.68 12.25 4.46
N TYR A 144 -7.47 13.31 4.59
CA TYR A 144 -7.32 14.26 5.70
C TYR A 144 -8.02 13.79 6.97
N ASP A 145 -8.96 12.84 6.83
CA ASP A 145 -9.87 12.45 7.90
C ASP A 145 -9.73 10.97 8.31
N SER A 146 -9.17 10.13 7.43
CA SER A 146 -9.10 8.68 7.65
C SER A 146 -7.68 8.14 7.53
N ASN A 147 -7.32 7.19 8.40
CA ASN A 147 -6.02 6.55 8.40
C ASN A 147 -5.96 5.40 7.39
N LEU A 148 -5.44 5.68 6.19
CA LEU A 148 -5.27 4.69 5.14
C LEU A 148 -4.18 3.64 5.39
N THR A 149 -3.32 3.83 6.40
CA THR A 149 -2.21 2.89 6.67
C THR A 149 -2.67 1.61 7.38
N LEU A 150 -3.86 1.63 7.98
CA LEU A 150 -4.45 0.50 8.70
C LEU A 150 -5.54 -0.18 7.87
N SER A 151 -5.81 -1.45 8.17
CA SER A 151 -7.01 -2.13 7.68
C SER A 151 -8.23 -1.71 8.49
N ALA A 152 -9.43 -1.91 7.94
CA ALA A 152 -10.69 -1.62 8.62
C ALA A 152 -10.80 -2.33 9.97
N GLN A 153 -10.32 -3.57 10.06
CA GLN A 153 -10.30 -4.32 11.33
C GLN A 153 -9.41 -3.63 12.36
N ARG A 154 -8.18 -3.26 12.00
CA ARG A 154 -7.28 -2.58 12.93
C ARG A 154 -7.76 -1.20 13.31
N LEU A 155 -8.34 -0.47 12.36
CA LEU A 155 -8.95 0.83 12.61
C LEU A 155 -10.14 0.71 13.57
N HIS A 156 -10.92 -0.37 13.49
CA HIS A 156 -11.99 -0.69 14.42
C HIS A 156 -11.47 -1.08 15.81
N ASP A 157 -10.38 -1.86 15.86
CA ASP A 157 -9.72 -2.28 17.09
C ASP A 157 -9.00 -1.14 17.82
N LEU A 158 -8.74 -0.01 17.14
CA LEU A 158 -8.24 1.20 17.80
C LEU A 158 -9.29 1.68 18.80
N GLY A 159 -8.90 1.73 20.08
CA GLY A 159 -9.72 2.29 21.13
C GLY A 159 -10.04 3.78 20.88
N ASP A 160 -11.10 4.28 21.49
CA ASP A 160 -11.58 5.65 21.25
C ASP A 160 -10.52 6.72 21.58
N GLU A 161 -9.65 6.45 22.56
CA GLU A 161 -8.50 7.32 22.87
C GLU A 161 -7.51 7.43 21.71
N SER A 162 -7.27 6.33 20.98
CA SER A 162 -6.37 6.32 19.84
C SER A 162 -6.95 7.07 18.65
N LYS A 163 -8.28 7.09 18.49
CA LYS A 163 -8.98 7.86 17.44
C LYS A 163 -8.87 9.37 17.64
N LEU A 164 -8.65 9.82 18.87
CA LEU A 164 -8.43 11.24 19.19
C LEU A 164 -7.02 11.73 18.83
N LEU A 165 -6.07 10.82 18.63
CA LEU A 165 -4.70 11.18 18.25
C LEU A 165 -4.64 11.70 16.81
N PRO A 166 -3.66 12.54 16.46
CA PRO A 166 -3.40 12.89 15.07
C PRO A 166 -3.18 11.66 14.18
N LEU A 167 -3.60 11.72 12.91
CA LEU A 167 -3.54 10.56 12.00
C LEU A 167 -2.13 9.95 11.89
N TRP A 168 -1.09 10.77 11.93
CA TRP A 168 0.30 10.30 11.85
C TRP A 168 0.71 9.44 13.06
N ARG A 169 0.15 9.68 14.25
CA ARG A 169 0.43 8.87 15.45
C ARG A 169 -0.32 7.54 15.44
N GLN A 170 -1.44 7.49 14.75
CA GLN A 170 -2.20 6.26 14.53
C GLN A 170 -1.61 5.41 13.39
N ALA A 171 -0.74 6.00 12.56
CA ALA A 171 -0.27 5.38 11.33
C ALA A 171 0.60 4.13 11.60
N GLU A 172 0.43 3.10 10.77
CA GLU A 172 1.32 1.95 10.73
C GLU A 172 2.60 2.31 9.95
N PRO A 173 3.78 2.34 10.59
CA PRO A 173 5.01 2.81 9.95
C PRO A 173 5.42 2.03 8.70
N ARG A 174 5.00 0.76 8.57
CA ARG A 174 5.28 -0.06 7.38
C ARG A 174 4.64 0.51 6.12
N PHE A 175 3.48 1.12 6.24
CA PHE A 175 2.69 1.60 5.11
C PHE A 175 2.70 3.12 4.99
N LEU A 176 3.36 3.81 5.93
CA LEU A 176 3.59 5.25 5.90
C LEU A 176 4.75 5.57 4.97
N TRP A 177 4.44 5.92 3.72
CA TRP A 177 5.42 6.17 2.66
C TRP A 177 6.36 7.34 2.98
N ASN A 178 5.81 8.42 3.54
CA ASN A 178 6.56 9.62 3.88
C ASN A 178 7.11 9.63 5.31
N ASN A 179 7.19 8.48 6.00
CA ASN A 179 7.60 8.43 7.41
C ASN A 179 8.90 9.20 7.71
N TYR A 180 9.96 8.93 6.94
CA TYR A 180 11.25 9.63 7.10
C TYR A 180 11.14 11.14 6.84
N MET A 181 10.33 11.55 5.87
CA MET A 181 10.16 12.95 5.50
C MET A 181 9.35 13.73 6.56
N LEU A 182 8.52 13.04 7.34
CA LEU A 182 7.73 13.63 8.41
C LEU A 182 8.54 13.88 9.69
N GLU A 183 9.69 13.21 9.89
CA GLU A 183 10.50 13.32 11.13
C GLU A 183 10.80 14.78 11.50
N VAL A 184 11.23 15.59 10.52
CA VAL A 184 11.54 17.01 10.75
C VAL A 184 10.31 17.80 11.20
N LEU A 185 9.13 17.49 10.64
CA LEU A 185 7.89 18.18 11.00
C LEU A 185 7.40 17.74 12.39
N ILE A 186 7.60 16.46 12.74
CA ILE A 186 7.30 15.89 14.06
C ILE A 186 8.15 16.58 15.13
N ASP A 187 9.46 16.70 14.89
CA ASP A 187 10.39 17.35 15.82
C ASP A 187 10.01 18.82 16.09
N ASN A 188 9.46 19.51 15.08
CA ASN A 188 8.98 20.89 15.18
C ASN A 188 7.52 21.02 15.63
N LYS A 189 6.86 19.90 16.03
CA LYS A 189 5.47 19.86 16.53
C LYS A 189 4.43 20.45 15.56
N LEU A 190 4.60 20.19 14.26
CA LEU A 190 3.76 20.74 13.20
C LEU A 190 2.55 19.85 12.88
N ASP A 191 1.79 19.43 13.90
CA ASP A 191 0.73 18.42 13.81
C ASP A 191 -0.29 18.64 12.66
N PRO A 192 -0.81 19.86 12.40
CA PRO A 192 -1.74 20.12 11.29
C PRO A 192 -1.16 19.92 9.88
N TYR A 193 0.17 19.90 9.74
CA TYR A 193 0.87 19.69 8.48
C TYR A 193 1.29 18.23 8.26
N LEU A 194 1.21 17.38 9.30
CA LEU A 194 1.67 15.98 9.27
C LEU A 194 0.67 15.07 8.56
N LEU A 195 0.66 15.11 7.24
CA LEU A 195 -0.20 14.31 6.37
C LEU A 195 0.39 12.91 6.12
N PRO A 196 -0.26 11.82 6.57
CA PRO A 196 0.18 10.46 6.24
C PRO A 196 -0.12 10.11 4.79
N VAL A 197 0.88 9.65 4.05
CA VAL A 197 0.74 9.22 2.65
C VAL A 197 1.05 7.73 2.54
N VAL A 198 0.22 7.00 1.80
CA VAL A 198 0.40 5.59 1.46
C VAL A 198 0.80 5.48 -0.01
N GLN A 199 1.73 4.58 -0.32
CA GLN A 199 1.97 4.15 -1.69
C GLN A 199 1.26 2.83 -1.96
N GLY A 200 0.52 2.74 -3.06
CA GLY A 200 -0.20 1.53 -3.43
C GLY A 200 -1.30 1.78 -4.45
N SER A 201 -2.50 1.24 -4.23
CA SER A 201 -3.61 1.39 -5.17
C SER A 201 -4.92 1.60 -4.43
N PHE A 202 -5.79 2.43 -4.97
CA PHE A 202 -7.16 2.61 -4.50
C PHE A 202 -8.08 2.50 -5.70
N GLN A 203 -9.00 1.53 -5.66
CA GLN A 203 -9.98 1.31 -6.71
C GLN A 203 -11.33 1.07 -6.03
N ASN A 204 -12.42 1.58 -6.60
CA ASN A 204 -13.76 1.28 -6.13
C ASN A 204 -14.74 1.17 -7.30
N PHE A 205 -15.85 0.48 -7.07
CA PHE A 205 -17.02 0.53 -7.94
C PHE A 205 -18.30 0.33 -7.13
N GLN A 206 -19.39 0.89 -7.63
CA GLN A 206 -20.72 0.66 -7.10
C GLN A 206 -21.55 -0.08 -8.15
N ALA A 207 -22.28 -1.10 -7.73
CA ALA A 207 -23.13 -1.88 -8.62
C ALA A 207 -24.45 -2.22 -7.94
N ALA A 208 -25.53 -2.10 -8.71
CA ALA A 208 -26.86 -2.50 -8.26
C ALA A 208 -27.06 -4.01 -8.48
N ILE A 209 -27.41 -4.73 -7.42
CA ILE A 209 -27.82 -6.13 -7.46
C ILE A 209 -29.26 -6.19 -6.96
N GLY A 210 -30.21 -6.35 -7.88
CA GLY A 210 -31.63 -6.25 -7.56
C GLY A 210 -32.00 -4.83 -7.11
N LYS A 211 -32.43 -4.68 -5.85
CA LYS A 211 -32.76 -3.37 -5.25
C LYS A 211 -31.61 -2.78 -4.43
N GLU A 212 -30.58 -3.56 -4.17
CA GLU A 212 -29.48 -3.20 -3.28
C GLU A 212 -28.33 -2.58 -4.07
N ILE A 213 -27.67 -1.57 -3.50
CA ILE A 213 -26.47 -0.96 -4.06
C ILE A 213 -25.29 -1.44 -3.24
N VAL A 214 -24.38 -2.18 -3.88
CA VAL A 214 -23.18 -2.72 -3.24
C VAL A 214 -21.99 -1.85 -3.65
N ASP A 215 -21.28 -1.31 -2.66
CA ASP A 215 -20.01 -0.62 -2.86
C ASP A 215 -18.86 -1.58 -2.57
N VAL A 216 -18.00 -1.80 -3.56
CA VAL A 216 -16.80 -2.62 -3.43
C VAL A 216 -15.58 -1.74 -3.61
N THR A 217 -14.74 -1.69 -2.58
CA THR A 217 -13.49 -0.94 -2.56
C THR A 217 -12.31 -1.90 -2.40
N LEU A 218 -11.23 -1.67 -3.15
CA LEU A 218 -9.99 -2.44 -3.09
C LEU A 218 -8.82 -1.51 -2.83
N ILE A 219 -8.17 -1.68 -1.69
CA ILE A 219 -7.02 -0.88 -1.25
C ILE A 219 -5.78 -1.76 -1.23
N ALA A 220 -4.70 -1.29 -1.86
CA ALA A 220 -3.37 -1.87 -1.71
C ALA A 220 -2.48 -0.91 -0.93
N ARG A 221 -1.77 -1.43 0.07
CA ARG A 221 -0.75 -0.71 0.84
C ARG A 221 0.60 -1.39 0.64
N ARG A 222 1.54 -0.70 0.01
CA ARG A 222 2.90 -1.20 -0.21
C ARG A 222 3.79 -0.87 0.99
N CYS A 223 4.53 -1.86 1.45
CA CYS A 223 5.45 -1.71 2.58
C CYS A 223 6.72 -0.96 2.18
N THR A 224 7.16 -0.04 3.03
CA THR A 224 8.33 0.82 2.81
C THR A 224 9.65 0.19 3.25
N ARG A 225 9.62 -0.85 4.09
CA ARG A 225 10.82 -1.40 4.77
C ARG A 225 11.88 -1.97 3.83
N ARG A 226 11.46 -2.55 2.70
CA ARG A 226 12.38 -3.14 1.71
C ARG A 226 12.00 -2.74 0.29
N ASN A 227 11.92 -1.44 0.07
CA ASN A 227 11.77 -0.87 -1.27
C ASN A 227 13.05 -1.01 -2.09
N GLY A 228 12.88 -1.06 -3.41
CA GLY A 228 13.97 -1.11 -4.37
C GLY A 228 13.49 -1.50 -5.76
N THR A 229 14.39 -1.39 -6.72
CA THR A 229 14.11 -1.70 -8.12
C THR A 229 13.97 -3.20 -8.33
N ARG A 230 13.11 -3.58 -9.27
CA ARG A 230 12.98 -4.97 -9.72
C ARG A 230 14.34 -5.54 -10.11
N MET A 231 14.55 -6.83 -9.83
CA MET A 231 15.80 -7.59 -9.95
C MET A 231 16.85 -7.24 -8.89
N TRP A 232 17.11 -5.96 -8.62
CA TRP A 232 18.08 -5.51 -7.62
C TRP A 232 17.62 -5.72 -6.17
N ARG A 233 16.31 -5.64 -5.92
CA ARG A 233 15.73 -5.86 -4.59
C ARG A 233 14.73 -6.99 -4.64
N ARG A 234 15.21 -8.19 -4.31
CA ARG A 234 14.42 -9.42 -4.20
C ARG A 234 14.71 -10.12 -2.87
N GLY A 235 13.89 -11.12 -2.57
CA GLY A 235 13.99 -11.87 -1.33
C GLY A 235 13.73 -11.03 -0.08
N ALA A 236 14.29 -11.48 1.04
CA ALA A 236 14.25 -10.81 2.32
C ALA A 236 15.58 -10.15 2.70
N ASP A 237 15.59 -9.23 3.67
CA ASP A 237 16.79 -8.92 4.47
C ASP A 237 16.94 -9.86 5.67
N SER A 238 18.02 -9.67 6.43
CA SER A 238 18.30 -10.36 7.68
C SER A 238 17.22 -10.17 8.75
N ASP A 239 16.43 -9.09 8.68
CA ASP A 239 15.36 -8.80 9.64
C ASP A 239 14.04 -9.48 9.27
N GLY A 240 13.97 -10.11 8.09
CA GLY A 240 12.76 -10.79 7.61
C GLY A 240 11.81 -9.89 6.84
N TYR A 241 12.21 -8.66 6.46
CA TYR A 241 11.39 -7.83 5.58
C TYR A 241 11.60 -8.27 4.14
N VAL A 242 10.50 -8.53 3.44
CA VAL A 242 10.53 -8.99 2.05
C VAL A 242 10.35 -7.82 1.09
N ALA A 243 11.01 -7.92 -0.06
CA ALA A 243 10.82 -6.98 -1.14
C ALA A 243 9.37 -7.06 -1.70
N ASN A 244 8.86 -5.94 -2.17
CA ASN A 244 7.53 -5.81 -2.77
C ASN A 244 6.40 -6.39 -1.89
N PHE A 245 6.48 -6.21 -0.56
CA PHE A 245 5.39 -6.60 0.34
C PHE A 245 4.20 -5.66 0.17
N VAL A 246 3.01 -6.21 -0.08
CA VAL A 246 1.77 -5.46 -0.28
C VAL A 246 0.66 -6.12 0.54
N GLU A 247 -0.06 -5.31 1.31
CA GLU A 247 -1.33 -5.68 1.94
C GLU A 247 -2.47 -5.23 1.02
N THR A 248 -3.30 -6.17 0.57
CA THR A 248 -4.47 -5.91 -0.27
C THR A 248 -5.72 -6.16 0.57
N GLU A 249 -6.54 -5.14 0.72
CA GLU A 249 -7.79 -5.19 1.47
C GLU A 249 -8.98 -4.94 0.54
N GLN A 250 -9.91 -5.88 0.55
CA GLN A 250 -11.19 -5.79 -0.13
C GLN A 250 -12.26 -5.44 0.89
N ILE A 251 -12.91 -4.30 0.70
CA ILE A 251 -14.00 -3.79 1.54
C ILE A 251 -15.30 -3.85 0.74
N VAL A 252 -16.36 -4.25 1.43
CA VAL A 252 -17.73 -4.25 0.90
C VAL A 252 -18.60 -3.46 1.87
N GLN A 253 -19.31 -2.46 1.36
CA GLN A 253 -20.26 -1.68 2.15
C GLN A 253 -21.64 -1.75 1.52
N MET A 254 -22.65 -2.08 2.33
CA MET A 254 -24.04 -2.14 1.90
C MET A 254 -24.97 -2.12 3.11
N ASN A 255 -26.07 -1.38 3.05
CA ASN A 255 -27.12 -1.35 4.07
C ASN A 255 -26.57 -1.16 5.50
N GLY A 256 -25.57 -0.30 5.66
CA GLY A 256 -24.89 -0.07 6.94
C GLY A 256 -23.93 -1.19 7.40
N PHE A 257 -23.94 -2.37 6.77
CA PHE A 257 -22.92 -3.39 6.99
C PHE A 257 -21.62 -3.00 6.32
N THR A 258 -20.51 -3.26 7.02
CA THR A 258 -19.16 -3.10 6.48
C THR A 258 -18.40 -4.40 6.66
N SER A 259 -17.90 -4.95 5.56
CA SER A 259 -17.09 -6.16 5.54
C SER A 259 -15.70 -5.86 5.02
N SER A 260 -14.66 -6.43 5.60
CA SER A 260 -13.26 -6.28 5.14
C SER A 260 -12.54 -7.62 5.13
N PHE A 261 -11.83 -7.89 4.03
CA PHE A 261 -11.00 -9.06 3.85
C PHE A 261 -9.59 -8.67 3.39
N VAL A 262 -8.59 -9.06 4.17
CA VAL A 262 -7.18 -8.75 3.93
C VAL A 262 -6.43 -9.96 3.39
N GLN A 263 -5.60 -9.74 2.38
CA GLN A 263 -4.62 -10.68 1.85
C GLN A 263 -3.26 -10.00 1.77
N VAL A 264 -2.17 -10.78 1.83
CA VAL A 264 -0.82 -10.21 1.66
C VAL A 264 -0.08 -10.91 0.52
N ARG A 265 0.78 -10.15 -0.14
CA ARG A 265 1.75 -10.68 -1.10
C ARG A 265 3.13 -10.10 -0.87
N GLY A 266 4.16 -10.78 -1.33
CA GLY A 266 5.52 -10.27 -1.30
C GLY A 266 6.51 -11.30 -1.78
N SER A 267 7.76 -10.87 -1.98
CA SER A 267 8.83 -11.78 -2.42
C SER A 267 9.00 -12.97 -1.46
N ILE A 268 9.62 -14.04 -1.98
CA ILE A 268 9.95 -15.23 -1.19
C ILE A 268 10.78 -14.78 0.02
N PRO A 269 10.43 -15.16 1.26
CA PRO A 269 11.04 -14.63 2.49
C PRO A 269 12.37 -15.32 2.79
N PHE A 270 13.25 -15.34 1.79
CA PHE A 270 14.51 -16.06 1.80
C PHE A 270 15.62 -15.11 1.37
N LEU A 271 16.85 -15.34 1.82
CA LEU A 271 18.00 -14.54 1.40
C LEU A 271 18.45 -14.98 0.01
N TRP A 272 17.96 -14.30 -1.02
CA TRP A 272 18.32 -14.58 -2.40
C TRP A 272 18.34 -13.31 -3.24
N GLU A 273 19.19 -13.33 -4.26
CA GLU A 273 19.38 -12.23 -5.18
C GLU A 273 19.36 -12.76 -6.62
N GLN A 274 19.06 -11.86 -7.55
CA GLN A 274 19.21 -12.12 -8.98
C GLN A 274 20.03 -10.96 -9.54
N VAL A 275 21.35 -11.11 -9.48
CA VAL A 275 22.28 -10.09 -9.97
C VAL A 275 22.09 -9.97 -11.48
N VAL A 276 21.80 -8.75 -11.95
CA VAL A 276 21.60 -8.49 -13.37
C VAL A 276 22.96 -8.52 -14.06
N ASP A 277 23.11 -9.40 -15.05
CA ASP A 277 24.25 -9.47 -15.96
C ASP A 277 23.76 -9.35 -17.42
N LEU A 278 24.68 -9.45 -18.39
CA LEU A 278 24.33 -9.41 -19.82
C LEU A 278 23.61 -10.70 -20.30
N THR A 279 23.30 -11.65 -19.41
CA THR A 279 22.61 -12.88 -19.80
C THR A 279 21.09 -12.68 -19.90
N TYR A 280 20.47 -13.43 -20.80
CA TYR A 280 19.03 -13.35 -21.05
C TYR A 280 18.18 -13.68 -19.80
N LYS A 281 18.64 -14.60 -18.95
CA LYS A 281 18.00 -14.92 -17.65
C LYS A 281 19.07 -15.06 -16.58
N PRO A 282 19.32 -13.99 -15.78
CA PRO A 282 20.33 -14.04 -14.75
C PRO A 282 20.03 -15.10 -13.70
N LYS A 283 21.07 -15.68 -13.10
CA LYS A 283 20.95 -16.80 -12.17
C LYS A 283 20.41 -16.35 -10.81
N PHE A 284 19.73 -17.26 -10.13
CA PHE A 284 19.34 -17.06 -8.72
C PHE A 284 20.49 -17.47 -7.83
N GLU A 285 20.93 -16.56 -6.99
CA GLU A 285 21.98 -16.80 -6.01
C GLU A 285 21.42 -16.70 -4.60
N ILE A 286 21.80 -17.65 -3.76
CA ILE A 286 21.38 -17.66 -2.37
C ILE A 286 22.50 -17.05 -1.57
N VAL A 287 22.14 -15.98 -0.87
CA VAL A 287 23.05 -15.21 -0.04
C VAL A 287 22.95 -15.78 1.37
N ARG A 288 24.10 -16.14 1.98
CA ARG A 288 24.15 -16.62 3.38
C ARG A 288 23.15 -17.74 3.68
N PRO A 289 23.28 -18.93 3.05
CA PRO A 289 22.35 -20.04 3.21
C PRO A 289 22.17 -20.49 4.68
N GLU A 290 23.17 -20.27 5.53
CA GLU A 290 23.14 -20.54 6.96
C GLU A 290 22.18 -19.63 7.75
N GLU A 291 22.01 -18.38 7.34
CA GLU A 291 21.09 -17.42 7.97
C GLU A 291 19.66 -17.52 7.41
N ALA A 292 19.52 -18.02 6.18
CA ALA A 292 18.26 -17.99 5.44
C ALA A 292 17.08 -18.66 6.18
N PRO A 293 17.23 -19.79 6.91
CA PRO A 293 16.13 -20.34 7.71
C PRO A 293 15.64 -19.40 8.83
N ARG A 294 16.55 -18.69 9.50
CA ARG A 294 16.20 -17.73 10.57
C ARG A 294 15.40 -16.54 10.01
N VAL A 295 15.70 -16.14 8.77
CA VAL A 295 14.98 -15.07 8.08
C VAL A 295 13.53 -15.47 7.78
N VAL A 296 13.31 -16.72 7.37
CA VAL A 296 11.95 -17.27 7.18
C VAL A 296 11.20 -17.28 8.52
N GLU A 297 11.82 -17.79 9.58
CA GLU A 297 11.24 -17.80 10.93
C GLU A 297 10.83 -16.40 11.39
N ARG A 298 11.73 -15.41 11.31
CA ARG A 298 11.44 -14.01 11.66
C ARG A 298 10.27 -13.44 10.87
N HIS A 299 10.26 -13.65 9.55
CA HIS A 299 9.20 -13.15 8.68
C HIS A 299 7.82 -13.70 9.08
N PHE A 300 7.72 -15.00 9.32
CA PHE A 300 6.44 -15.62 9.68
C PHE A 300 6.03 -15.34 11.12
N LEU A 301 6.96 -15.16 12.05
CA LEU A 301 6.65 -14.67 13.40
C LEU A 301 6.01 -13.27 13.35
N ASP A 302 6.57 -12.39 12.50
CA ASP A 302 6.03 -11.05 12.30
C ASP A 302 4.62 -11.08 11.67
N LEU A 303 4.39 -11.93 10.67
CA LEU A 303 3.06 -12.13 10.09
C LEU A 303 2.06 -12.69 11.10
N ARG A 304 2.46 -13.69 11.88
CA ARG A 304 1.58 -14.30 12.90
C ARG A 304 1.15 -13.29 13.95
N LYS A 305 2.10 -12.51 14.47
CA LYS A 305 1.80 -11.46 15.44
C LYS A 305 0.78 -10.44 14.92
N LYS A 306 0.80 -10.19 13.61
CA LYS A 306 0.04 -9.11 12.98
C LYS A 306 -1.30 -9.55 12.38
N TYR A 307 -1.41 -10.79 11.92
CA TYR A 307 -2.58 -11.31 11.21
C TYR A 307 -3.15 -12.62 11.78
N GLY A 308 -2.51 -13.22 12.79
CA GLY A 308 -2.91 -14.52 13.33
C GLY A 308 -2.42 -15.69 12.48
N SER A 309 -3.32 -16.60 12.07
CA SER A 309 -2.95 -17.76 11.27
C SER A 309 -2.45 -17.35 9.87
N VAL A 310 -1.45 -18.04 9.32
CA VAL A 310 -0.86 -17.71 8.01
C VAL A 310 -0.88 -18.93 7.09
N LEU A 311 -1.51 -18.77 5.94
CA LEU A 311 -1.39 -19.72 4.83
C LEU A 311 -0.43 -19.16 3.78
N ALA A 312 0.74 -19.77 3.65
CA ALA A 312 1.74 -19.41 2.64
C ALA A 312 1.51 -20.20 1.34
N VAL A 313 1.13 -19.51 0.27
CA VAL A 313 0.93 -20.06 -1.07
C VAL A 313 2.12 -19.69 -1.96
N ASP A 314 2.95 -20.68 -2.28
CA ASP A 314 4.09 -20.54 -3.19
C ASP A 314 3.69 -20.90 -4.62
N LEU A 315 3.70 -19.91 -5.52
CA LEU A 315 3.29 -20.05 -6.92
C LEU A 315 4.47 -20.31 -7.89
N VAL A 316 5.65 -20.61 -7.36
CA VAL A 316 6.90 -20.75 -8.12
C VAL A 316 6.93 -22.05 -8.95
N ASN A 317 7.72 -22.04 -10.03
CA ASN A 317 7.86 -23.20 -10.90
C ASN A 317 8.81 -24.22 -10.29
N LYS A 318 8.51 -25.52 -10.41
CA LYS A 318 9.42 -26.57 -9.94
C LYS A 318 10.65 -26.81 -10.84
N HIS A 319 10.70 -26.18 -12.01
CA HIS A 319 11.75 -26.42 -13.00
C HIS A 319 12.79 -25.29 -13.05
N GLY A 320 14.03 -25.67 -13.39
CA GLY A 320 15.13 -24.73 -13.58
C GLY A 320 15.59 -24.03 -12.31
N GLY A 321 16.09 -22.79 -12.45
CA GLY A 321 16.59 -22.00 -11.33
C GLY A 321 15.51 -21.63 -10.29
N GLU A 322 14.26 -21.48 -10.72
CA GLU A 322 13.11 -21.24 -9.84
C GLU A 322 12.83 -22.44 -8.93
N GLY A 323 12.93 -23.65 -9.47
CA GLY A 323 12.74 -24.89 -8.72
C GLY A 323 13.73 -25.05 -7.58
N ARG A 324 15.01 -24.74 -7.81
CA ARG A 324 16.06 -24.80 -6.77
C ARG A 324 15.79 -23.83 -5.61
N LEU A 325 15.25 -22.65 -5.92
CA LEU A 325 14.88 -21.67 -4.91
C LEU A 325 13.65 -22.13 -4.12
N SER A 326 12.63 -22.63 -4.81
CA SER A 326 11.41 -23.17 -4.19
C SER A 326 11.69 -24.37 -3.29
N GLU A 327 12.56 -25.29 -3.71
CA GLU A 327 12.99 -26.44 -2.91
C GLU A 327 13.64 -26.01 -1.59
N LYS A 328 14.58 -25.05 -1.66
CA LYS A 328 15.25 -24.55 -0.45
C LYS A 328 14.31 -23.75 0.45
N TYR A 329 13.39 -23.00 -0.13
CA TYR A 329 12.35 -22.33 0.64
C TYR A 329 11.42 -23.32 1.33
N ALA A 330 10.96 -24.36 0.63
CA ALA A 330 10.16 -25.43 1.21
C ALA A 330 10.88 -26.13 2.36
N ASN A 331 12.18 -26.41 2.19
CA ASN A 331 13.01 -26.99 3.25
C ASN A 331 13.10 -26.08 4.48
N ALA A 332 13.19 -24.76 4.31
CA ALA A 332 13.20 -23.80 5.41
C ALA A 332 11.82 -23.68 6.10
N MET A 333 10.73 -23.81 5.34
CA MET A 333 9.37 -23.77 5.88
C MET A 333 9.09 -24.90 6.87
N HIS A 334 9.76 -26.06 6.77
CA HIS A 334 9.62 -27.14 7.75
C HIS A 334 9.92 -26.73 9.20
N ARG A 335 10.70 -25.67 9.43
CA ARG A 335 10.98 -25.14 10.78
C ARG A 335 9.89 -24.22 11.32
N VAL A 336 9.03 -23.71 10.44
CA VAL A 336 8.03 -22.68 10.74
C VAL A 336 6.62 -23.24 10.75
N ILE A 337 6.39 -24.33 10.01
CA ILE A 337 5.10 -25.01 9.97
C ILE A 337 4.68 -25.37 11.39
N SER A 338 3.47 -24.96 11.72
CA SER A 338 2.81 -25.14 13.02
C SER A 338 1.30 -25.11 12.79
N ASP A 339 0.50 -25.31 13.83
CA ASP A 339 -0.98 -25.26 13.71
C ASP A 339 -1.50 -23.93 13.15
N ASP A 340 -0.74 -22.84 13.35
CA ASP A 340 -1.06 -21.50 12.87
C ASP A 340 -0.38 -21.17 11.52
N VAL A 341 0.56 -21.98 11.02
CA VAL A 341 1.28 -21.71 9.76
C VAL A 341 1.26 -22.91 8.84
N ARG A 342 0.53 -22.76 7.72
CA ARG A 342 0.44 -23.78 6.67
C ARG A 342 1.22 -23.33 5.44
N TYR A 343 2.01 -24.23 4.87
CA TYR A 343 2.71 -24.02 3.60
C TYR A 343 2.07 -24.85 2.49
N LEU A 344 1.78 -24.21 1.36
CA LEU A 344 1.23 -24.84 0.17
C LEU A 344 2.02 -24.40 -1.06
N HIS A 345 2.61 -25.36 -1.76
CA HIS A 345 3.24 -25.12 -3.04
C HIS A 345 2.27 -25.46 -4.18
N PHE A 346 2.04 -24.51 -5.10
CA PHE A 346 1.20 -24.67 -6.27
C PHE A 346 1.95 -24.25 -7.54
N ASP A 347 2.29 -25.20 -8.41
CA ASP A 347 3.02 -24.90 -9.65
C ASP A 347 2.08 -24.23 -10.66
N PHE A 348 2.04 -22.89 -10.62
CA PHE A 348 1.12 -22.10 -11.42
C PHE A 348 1.35 -22.31 -12.93
N HIS A 349 2.59 -22.41 -13.38
CA HIS A 349 2.88 -22.57 -14.81
C HIS A 349 2.49 -23.95 -15.32
N LYS A 350 2.74 -25.00 -14.53
CA LYS A 350 2.34 -26.35 -14.93
C LYS A 350 0.82 -26.51 -14.93
N ILE A 351 0.15 -25.97 -13.91
CA ILE A 351 -1.28 -26.21 -13.71
C ILE A 351 -2.10 -25.28 -14.61
N CYS A 352 -1.89 -23.97 -14.54
CA CYS A 352 -2.67 -22.97 -15.27
C CYS A 352 -2.08 -22.61 -16.64
N GLY A 353 -0.76 -22.80 -16.84
CA GLY A 353 -0.09 -22.40 -18.08
C GLY A 353 -0.32 -20.93 -18.42
N HIS A 354 -0.62 -20.68 -19.70
CA HIS A 354 -0.93 -19.33 -20.20
C HIS A 354 -2.44 -19.03 -20.27
N VAL A 355 -3.31 -20.04 -20.19
CA VAL A 355 -4.73 -19.91 -20.56
C VAL A 355 -5.70 -20.60 -19.58
N HIS A 356 -5.26 -21.62 -18.82
CA HIS A 356 -6.13 -22.51 -18.03
C HIS A 356 -6.33 -22.03 -16.58
N PHE A 357 -6.82 -20.82 -16.40
CA PHE A 357 -7.02 -20.24 -15.07
C PHE A 357 -8.21 -20.82 -14.32
N GLU A 358 -9.12 -21.53 -15.01
CA GLU A 358 -10.19 -22.33 -14.39
C GLU A 358 -9.63 -23.34 -13.38
N ARG A 359 -8.39 -23.83 -13.60
CA ARG A 359 -7.69 -24.76 -12.71
C ARG A 359 -7.24 -24.15 -11.39
N LEU A 360 -7.44 -22.84 -11.18
CA LEU A 360 -7.31 -22.23 -9.87
C LEU A 360 -8.37 -22.74 -8.89
N SER A 361 -9.45 -23.38 -9.36
CA SER A 361 -10.35 -24.15 -8.49
C SER A 361 -9.59 -25.20 -7.67
N ILE A 362 -8.61 -25.88 -8.28
CA ILE A 362 -7.77 -26.89 -7.60
C ILE A 362 -7.00 -26.27 -6.43
N LEU A 363 -6.54 -25.03 -6.58
CA LEU A 363 -5.91 -24.30 -5.49
C LEU A 363 -6.95 -23.94 -4.42
N TYR A 364 -8.11 -23.44 -4.83
CA TYR A 364 -9.20 -23.09 -3.93
C TYR A 364 -9.64 -24.27 -3.06
N ASP A 365 -9.85 -25.44 -3.66
CA ASP A 365 -10.28 -26.66 -2.96
C ASP A 365 -9.27 -27.10 -1.88
N GLN A 366 -7.99 -26.77 -2.06
CA GLN A 366 -6.94 -27.06 -1.07
C GLN A 366 -6.88 -26.05 0.08
N ILE A 367 -7.47 -24.86 -0.07
CA ILE A 367 -7.36 -23.75 0.90
C ILE A 367 -8.71 -23.33 1.49
N VAL A 368 -9.82 -23.88 1.00
CA VAL A 368 -11.17 -23.51 1.42
C VAL A 368 -11.37 -23.71 2.92
N ASP A 369 -10.83 -24.79 3.48
CA ASP A 369 -10.84 -25.08 4.92
C ASP A 369 -10.20 -23.95 5.75
N PHE A 370 -9.10 -23.39 5.25
CA PHE A 370 -8.42 -22.28 5.88
C PHE A 370 -9.24 -20.99 5.80
N LEU A 371 -9.89 -20.72 4.65
CA LEU A 371 -10.70 -19.53 4.43
C LEU A 371 -12.00 -19.55 5.24
N GLU A 372 -12.62 -20.72 5.41
CA GLU A 372 -13.82 -20.90 6.23
C GLU A 372 -13.52 -20.75 7.73
N LYS A 373 -12.34 -21.20 8.17
CA LYS A 373 -11.87 -21.02 9.56
C LYS A 373 -11.44 -19.58 9.84
N ASN A 374 -10.70 -18.97 8.92
CA ASN A 374 -10.10 -17.64 9.07
C ASN A 374 -10.84 -16.68 8.14
N VAL A 375 -12.06 -16.32 8.57
CA VAL A 375 -13.03 -15.52 7.83
C VAL A 375 -12.59 -14.06 7.65
N TYR A 376 -13.53 -13.19 7.33
CA TYR A 376 -13.39 -11.76 7.14
C TYR A 376 -13.94 -10.98 8.36
N LEU A 377 -13.58 -9.70 8.47
CA LEU A 377 -14.23 -8.76 9.38
C LEU A 377 -15.65 -8.49 8.89
N LEU A 378 -16.65 -8.60 9.77
CA LEU A 378 -18.01 -8.13 9.50
C LEU A 378 -18.49 -7.25 10.64
N LEU A 379 -18.86 -6.01 10.30
CA LEU A 379 -19.48 -5.04 11.19
C LEU A 379 -20.96 -4.89 10.82
N ASN A 380 -21.83 -4.81 11.82
CA ASN A 380 -23.25 -4.51 11.62
C ASN A 380 -23.49 -3.00 11.44
N GLU A 381 -24.75 -2.61 11.24
CA GLU A 381 -25.20 -1.22 11.10
C GLU A 381 -24.81 -0.31 12.28
N LYS A 382 -24.62 -0.89 13.47
CA LYS A 382 -24.22 -0.16 14.69
C LYS A 382 -22.70 -0.10 14.86
N GLY A 383 -21.93 -0.70 13.95
CA GLY A 383 -20.48 -0.82 14.06
C GLY A 383 -20.02 -1.89 15.04
N GLU A 384 -20.88 -2.81 15.47
CA GLU A 384 -20.50 -3.91 16.36
C GLU A 384 -19.89 -5.06 15.55
N LYS A 385 -18.82 -5.66 16.08
CA LYS A 385 -18.08 -6.74 15.42
C LYS A 385 -18.87 -8.05 15.48
N MET A 386 -19.34 -8.53 14.33
CA MET A 386 -20.01 -9.83 14.17
C MET A 386 -19.05 -10.96 13.84
N LYS A 387 -18.01 -10.68 13.06
CA LYS A 387 -16.94 -11.61 12.69
C LYS A 387 -15.61 -10.87 12.66
N GLU A 388 -14.53 -11.61 12.93
CA GLU A 388 -13.16 -11.12 12.89
C GLU A 388 -12.31 -11.99 11.96
N GLN A 389 -11.42 -11.36 11.20
CA GLN A 389 -10.40 -12.07 10.44
C GLN A 389 -9.24 -12.45 11.36
N THR A 390 -9.04 -13.75 11.56
CA THR A 390 -8.03 -14.35 12.46
C THR A 390 -6.86 -14.99 11.72
N GLY A 391 -6.82 -14.86 10.39
CA GLY A 391 -5.74 -15.36 9.56
C GLY A 391 -5.64 -14.70 8.20
N VAL A 392 -4.52 -14.89 7.52
CA VAL A 392 -4.21 -14.26 6.23
C VAL A 392 -3.62 -15.27 5.24
N VAL A 393 -4.03 -15.14 3.97
CA VAL A 393 -3.35 -15.82 2.87
C VAL A 393 -2.19 -14.94 2.40
N ARG A 394 -0.98 -15.48 2.48
CA ARG A 394 0.23 -14.90 1.92
C ARG A 394 0.56 -15.57 0.61
N THR A 395 0.50 -14.82 -0.49
CA THR A 395 0.90 -15.32 -1.81
C THR A 395 2.29 -14.84 -2.18
N ASN A 396 3.14 -15.74 -2.68
CA ASN A 396 4.45 -15.37 -3.19
C ASN A 396 4.69 -15.96 -4.58
N CYS A 397 5.58 -15.30 -5.29
CA CYS A 397 6.06 -15.62 -6.63
C CYS A 397 7.46 -15.00 -6.78
N ILE A 398 8.13 -15.21 -7.90
CA ILE A 398 9.42 -14.55 -8.18
C ILE A 398 9.27 -13.02 -8.23
N ASP A 399 8.34 -12.53 -9.07
CA ASP A 399 8.11 -11.08 -9.24
C ASP A 399 6.93 -10.54 -8.43
N CYS A 400 6.03 -11.41 -7.95
CA CYS A 400 4.84 -11.03 -7.17
C CYS A 400 3.95 -9.96 -7.84
N LEU A 401 3.80 -10.07 -9.17
CA LEU A 401 2.95 -9.21 -9.98
C LEU A 401 1.77 -10.01 -10.54
N ASP A 402 1.96 -10.67 -11.69
CA ASP A 402 0.86 -11.27 -12.46
C ASP A 402 0.21 -12.48 -11.78
N ARG A 403 1.00 -13.53 -11.48
CA ARG A 403 0.49 -14.79 -10.89
C ARG A 403 -0.20 -14.53 -9.54
N THR A 404 0.39 -13.67 -8.72
CA THR A 404 -0.14 -13.31 -7.40
C THR A 404 -1.41 -12.48 -7.52
N ASN A 405 -1.51 -11.55 -8.47
CA ASN A 405 -2.72 -10.76 -8.66
C ASN A 405 -3.91 -11.64 -9.06
N VAL A 406 -3.69 -12.57 -9.99
CA VAL A 406 -4.74 -13.51 -10.41
C VAL A 406 -5.18 -14.41 -9.25
N THR A 407 -4.24 -14.95 -8.47
CA THR A 407 -4.58 -15.78 -7.31
C THR A 407 -5.32 -14.98 -6.22
N GLN A 408 -4.88 -13.76 -5.90
CA GLN A 408 -5.55 -12.91 -4.91
C GLN A 408 -6.94 -12.48 -5.38
N SER A 409 -7.13 -12.21 -6.67
CA SER A 409 -8.43 -11.90 -7.27
C SER A 409 -9.38 -13.10 -7.16
N MET A 410 -8.91 -14.32 -7.45
CA MET A 410 -9.73 -15.53 -7.28
C MET A 410 -10.18 -15.72 -5.82
N ILE A 411 -9.25 -15.61 -4.87
CA ILE A 411 -9.57 -15.75 -3.43
C ILE A 411 -10.53 -14.64 -2.98
N GLY A 412 -10.28 -13.39 -3.38
CA GLY A 412 -11.16 -12.26 -3.11
C GLY A 412 -12.55 -12.42 -3.72
N ARG A 413 -12.66 -13.08 -4.89
CA ARG A 413 -13.95 -13.31 -5.56
C ARG A 413 -14.79 -14.27 -4.74
N ARG A 414 -14.19 -15.38 -4.30
CA ARG A 414 -14.85 -16.38 -3.46
C ARG A 414 -15.24 -15.80 -2.11
N MET A 415 -14.36 -15.00 -1.50
CA MET A 415 -14.67 -14.35 -0.24
C MET A 415 -15.81 -13.34 -0.39
N LEU A 416 -15.83 -12.56 -1.48
CA LEU A 416 -16.91 -11.63 -1.80
C LEU A 416 -18.25 -12.34 -1.98
N GLU A 417 -18.29 -13.49 -2.66
CA GLU A 417 -19.50 -14.32 -2.77
C GLU A 417 -20.02 -14.75 -1.39
N ILE A 418 -19.14 -15.20 -0.50
CA ILE A 418 -19.50 -15.59 0.88
C ILE A 418 -20.04 -14.37 1.65
N GLN A 419 -19.40 -13.21 1.52
CA GLN A 419 -19.83 -11.96 2.15
C GLN A 419 -21.22 -11.53 1.68
N LEU A 420 -21.46 -11.52 0.37
CA LEU A 420 -22.74 -11.13 -0.23
C LEU A 420 -23.88 -12.09 0.13
N ARG A 421 -23.61 -13.41 0.20
CA ARG A 421 -24.58 -14.39 0.72
C ARG A 421 -24.89 -14.15 2.20
N ARG A 422 -23.87 -13.85 3.00
CA ARG A 422 -24.06 -13.62 4.44
C ARG A 422 -24.89 -12.38 4.75
N ILE A 423 -24.78 -11.33 3.93
CA ILE A 423 -25.57 -10.10 4.09
C ILE A 423 -26.95 -10.23 3.40
N GLY A 424 -27.20 -11.33 2.67
CA GLY A 424 -28.50 -11.65 2.08
C GLY A 424 -28.73 -11.04 0.69
N VAL A 425 -27.67 -10.59 0.02
CA VAL A 425 -27.73 -10.07 -1.37
C VAL A 425 -27.83 -11.21 -2.37
N PHE A 426 -27.00 -12.23 -2.16
CA PHE A 426 -26.93 -13.40 -3.02
C PHE A 426 -27.77 -14.53 -2.44
N GLY A 427 -28.51 -15.21 -3.31
CA GLY A 427 -29.09 -16.52 -3.00
C GLY A 427 -28.02 -17.58 -2.72
N ALA A 428 -28.44 -18.74 -2.18
CA ALA A 428 -27.51 -19.84 -1.83
C ALA A 428 -26.63 -20.28 -3.01
N GLU A 429 -27.21 -20.39 -4.20
CA GLU A 429 -26.55 -20.81 -5.45
C GLU A 429 -26.05 -19.63 -6.31
N GLU A 430 -26.28 -18.39 -5.88
CA GLU A 430 -25.91 -17.22 -6.66
C GLU A 430 -24.41 -16.93 -6.54
N THR A 431 -23.81 -16.51 -7.64
CA THR A 431 -22.37 -16.23 -7.75
C THR A 431 -22.17 -14.91 -8.46
N ILE A 432 -20.95 -14.37 -8.41
CA ILE A 432 -20.65 -13.12 -9.13
C ILE A 432 -20.88 -13.29 -10.64
N SER A 433 -20.65 -14.50 -11.17
CA SER A 433 -20.88 -14.82 -12.59
C SER A 433 -22.36 -14.74 -12.99
N SER A 434 -23.29 -14.80 -12.03
CA SER A 434 -24.73 -14.60 -12.27
C SER A 434 -25.09 -13.14 -12.58
N HIS A 435 -24.19 -12.19 -12.29
CA HIS A 435 -24.40 -10.75 -12.51
C HIS A 435 -23.32 -10.18 -13.44
N PRO A 436 -23.54 -10.17 -14.77
CA PRO A 436 -22.51 -9.80 -15.74
C PRO A 436 -21.88 -8.41 -15.51
N ASN A 437 -22.70 -7.40 -15.20
CA ASN A 437 -22.21 -6.03 -14.96
C ASN A 437 -21.33 -5.95 -13.69
N PHE A 438 -21.70 -6.69 -12.65
CA PHE A 438 -20.92 -6.78 -11.42
C PHE A 438 -19.62 -7.55 -11.66
N ASP A 439 -19.67 -8.66 -12.41
CA ASP A 439 -18.50 -9.44 -12.79
C ASP A 439 -17.50 -8.62 -13.61
N GLU A 440 -17.97 -7.86 -14.60
CA GLU A 440 -17.13 -6.96 -15.40
C GLU A 440 -16.48 -5.87 -14.53
N SER A 441 -17.26 -5.22 -13.66
CA SER A 441 -16.74 -4.20 -12.74
C SER A 441 -15.67 -4.78 -11.80
N TYR A 442 -15.91 -5.98 -11.26
CA TYR A 442 -14.97 -6.71 -10.43
C TYR A 442 -13.66 -7.03 -11.15
N LYS A 443 -13.76 -7.47 -12.40
CA LYS A 443 -12.62 -7.76 -13.27
C LYS A 443 -11.79 -6.51 -13.54
N ILE A 444 -12.43 -5.40 -13.90
CA ILE A 444 -11.76 -4.12 -14.13
C ILE A 444 -11.05 -3.63 -12.86
N LEU A 445 -11.72 -3.74 -11.71
CA LEU A 445 -11.17 -3.36 -10.39
C LEU A 445 -9.82 -4.07 -10.11
N TRP A 446 -9.79 -5.41 -10.23
CA TRP A 446 -8.57 -6.19 -9.97
C TRP A 446 -7.50 -6.04 -11.04
N ALA A 447 -7.88 -5.75 -12.29
CA ALA A 447 -6.94 -5.48 -13.36
C ALA A 447 -6.19 -4.17 -13.11
N ASN A 448 -6.92 -3.09 -12.81
CA ASN A 448 -6.35 -1.79 -12.51
C ASN A 448 -5.48 -1.83 -11.26
N HIS A 449 -5.93 -2.55 -10.22
CA HIS A 449 -5.13 -2.82 -9.02
C HIS A 449 -3.80 -3.52 -9.35
N GLY A 450 -3.84 -4.53 -10.22
CA GLY A 450 -2.63 -5.23 -10.68
C GLY A 450 -1.68 -4.30 -11.43
N ASP A 451 -2.21 -3.50 -12.35
CA ASP A 451 -1.44 -2.55 -13.15
C ASP A 451 -0.75 -1.48 -12.30
N GLU A 452 -1.47 -0.84 -11.37
CA GLU A 452 -0.91 0.22 -10.53
C GLU A 452 0.25 -0.31 -9.67
N ILE A 453 0.11 -1.50 -9.09
CA ILE A 453 1.19 -2.08 -8.27
C ILE A 453 2.36 -2.56 -9.13
N SER A 454 2.09 -3.05 -10.35
CA SER A 454 3.15 -3.40 -11.30
C SER A 454 3.97 -2.19 -11.70
N ILE A 455 3.33 -1.07 -12.05
CA ILE A 455 4.00 0.18 -12.43
C ILE A 455 4.95 0.64 -11.32
N GLN A 456 4.53 0.53 -10.06
CA GLN A 456 5.34 0.95 -8.92
C GLN A 456 6.58 0.08 -8.67
N TYR A 457 6.57 -1.18 -9.10
CA TYR A 457 7.68 -2.11 -8.87
C TYR A 457 8.57 -2.28 -10.10
N SER A 458 7.99 -2.41 -11.30
CA SER A 458 8.73 -2.64 -12.55
C SER A 458 8.75 -1.47 -13.52
N GLY A 459 8.00 -0.40 -13.26
CA GLY A 459 7.83 0.72 -14.19
C GLY A 459 6.89 0.43 -15.37
N THR A 460 6.24 -0.74 -15.39
CA THR A 460 5.34 -1.17 -16.46
C THR A 460 4.02 -1.73 -15.90
N PRO A 461 2.90 -1.62 -16.63
CA PRO A 461 1.65 -2.33 -16.28
C PRO A 461 1.85 -3.84 -16.15
N ALA A 462 0.86 -4.52 -15.56
CA ALA A 462 0.92 -5.96 -15.36
C ALA A 462 0.78 -6.66 -16.72
N LEU A 463 1.64 -7.63 -17.01
CA LEU A 463 1.64 -8.35 -18.29
C LEU A 463 0.39 -9.21 -18.47
N LYS A 464 -0.31 -9.54 -17.37
CA LYS A 464 -1.58 -10.29 -17.39
C LYS A 464 -2.82 -9.45 -17.05
N GLY A 465 -2.74 -8.12 -17.14
CA GLY A 465 -3.89 -7.23 -16.89
C GLY A 465 -5.12 -7.58 -17.75
N ASP A 466 -4.90 -7.87 -19.03
CA ASP A 466 -5.97 -8.22 -19.98
C ASP A 466 -6.73 -9.51 -19.60
N PHE A 467 -6.08 -10.46 -18.94
CA PHE A 467 -6.75 -11.69 -18.50
C PHE A 467 -7.71 -11.44 -17.35
N VAL A 468 -7.31 -10.56 -16.41
CA VAL A 468 -8.21 -10.15 -15.33
C VAL A 468 -9.39 -9.37 -15.92
N ARG A 469 -9.16 -8.54 -16.95
CA ARG A 469 -10.22 -7.75 -17.62
C ARG A 469 -11.19 -8.60 -18.45
N TYR A 470 -10.71 -9.57 -19.21
CA TYR A 470 -11.50 -10.15 -20.32
C TYR A 470 -11.79 -11.65 -20.21
N PHE A 471 -11.16 -12.42 -19.31
CA PHE A 471 -11.36 -13.87 -19.32
C PHE A 471 -12.63 -14.30 -18.55
N PRO A 472 -13.49 -15.18 -19.11
CA PRO A 472 -14.62 -15.76 -18.40
C PRO A 472 -14.13 -16.70 -17.29
N TRP A 473 -14.61 -16.51 -16.07
CA TRP A 473 -14.41 -17.49 -15.00
C TRP A 473 -15.46 -18.58 -15.12
N ILE A 474 -15.18 -19.60 -15.93
CA ILE A 474 -16.06 -20.77 -16.07
C ILE A 474 -15.79 -21.68 -14.87
N TYR A 475 -16.66 -21.62 -13.86
CA TYR A 475 -16.67 -22.58 -12.76
C TYR A 475 -17.80 -23.57 -13.02
N SER A 476 -17.48 -24.86 -13.09
CA SER A 476 -18.49 -25.91 -13.05
C SER A 476 -19.17 -25.86 -11.68
N SER A 477 -20.47 -25.59 -11.67
CA SER A 477 -21.33 -25.72 -10.51
C SER A 477 -21.21 -27.14 -9.96
N PHE A 478 -20.59 -27.33 -8.80
CA PHE A 478 -20.74 -28.56 -8.05
C PHE A 478 -21.86 -28.32 -7.05
N SER A 479 -23.02 -28.89 -7.40
CA SER A 479 -24.15 -29.10 -6.51
C SER A 479 -23.65 -29.84 -5.27
N PHE A 480 -23.90 -29.29 -4.09
CA PHE A 480 -23.85 -30.08 -2.85
C PHE A 480 -25.10 -30.96 -2.83
N GLU A 481 -24.91 -32.29 -2.73
CA GLU A 481 -25.99 -33.22 -2.32
C GLU A 481 -26.37 -33.02 -0.85
#